data_AF-A0A7S2D716-F1
#
_entry.id   AF-A0A7S2D716-F1
#
_cell.length_a   1.000
_cell.length_b   1.000
_cell.length_c   1.000
_cell.angle_alpha   90.00
_cell.angle_beta   90.00
_cell.angle_gamma   90.00
#
_symmetry.space_group_name_H-M   'P 1'
#
loop_
_entity.id
_entity.type
_entity.pdbx_description
1 polymer ?
#
loop_
_entity_poly.entity_id
_entity_poly.type
_entity_poly.pdbx_seq_one_letter_code
_entity_poly.pdbx_strand_id
1 'polypeptide(L)'
;MNYNLGVSEVPQISLWDGVVMGGGVGVSIFGEFRVATERTMFAMPETAIGLFPDVGSSAWLPHLGNGLGEYIALTGTRLHAYDLCTIGLATHYLPSASLHSFEEGLVSNTGGGAGEIDGVSTRAAVEGLLATVGGGDVPDPSVSVFGADEARGRARVAACFFDKHSVEDIITALEGLATVAPSPEDGAWAEATLNQLNGASPTSLKLTLAQIQRGRTLDLKGCLEMEFRLVQGCMRGGDFTEGVRAMLVDKDRSPRWVPSTLDAVDSTLVEAHFAPLVRELVLEPCDTGLMGGGRRVVMARL
;
A
#
# COMPACT_ATOMS: atom_id res chain seq x y z
N MET A 1 13.42 -4.25 -8.76
CA MET A 1 13.73 -4.11 -7.33
C MET A 1 12.66 -4.75 -6.46
N ASN A 2 11.40 -4.31 -6.52
CA ASN A 2 10.32 -4.85 -5.67
C ASN A 2 10.16 -6.37 -5.81
N TYR A 3 10.27 -6.92 -7.03
CA TYR A 3 10.31 -8.37 -7.25
C TYR A 3 11.37 -9.06 -6.39
N ASN A 4 12.63 -8.59 -6.46
CA ASN A 4 13.74 -9.16 -5.71
C ASN A 4 13.55 -9.07 -4.19
N LEU A 5 12.87 -8.02 -3.70
CA LEU A 5 12.51 -7.92 -2.28
C LEU A 5 11.47 -8.99 -1.94
N GLY A 6 10.40 -9.10 -2.71
CA GLY A 6 9.31 -10.05 -2.45
C GLY A 6 9.64 -11.53 -2.66
N VAL A 7 10.72 -11.86 -3.38
CA VAL A 7 11.21 -13.25 -3.50
C VAL A 7 12.50 -13.53 -2.71
N SER A 8 12.95 -12.56 -1.90
CA SER A 8 14.18 -12.72 -1.10
C SER A 8 13.98 -13.73 0.03
N GLU A 9 14.91 -14.70 0.15
CA GLU A 9 14.95 -15.62 1.30
C GLU A 9 15.63 -15.01 2.53
N VAL A 10 16.46 -13.98 2.32
CA VAL A 10 17.12 -13.23 3.39
C VAL A 10 16.05 -12.44 4.15
N PRO A 11 15.94 -12.60 5.49
CA PRO A 11 15.00 -11.84 6.31
C PRO A 11 15.13 -10.33 6.08
N GLN A 12 13.99 -9.66 5.94
CA GLN A 12 13.91 -8.24 5.65
C GLN A 12 13.18 -7.52 6.78
N ILE A 13 13.77 -6.44 7.30
CA ILE A 13 13.20 -5.59 8.34
C ILE A 13 12.92 -4.21 7.75
N SER A 14 11.67 -3.78 7.83
CA SER A 14 11.19 -2.48 7.42
C SER A 14 10.80 -1.68 8.66
N LEU A 15 11.53 -0.60 8.93
CA LEU A 15 11.20 0.35 9.98
C LEU A 15 10.42 1.51 9.36
N TRP A 16 9.16 1.66 9.77
CA TRP A 16 8.29 2.76 9.37
C TRP A 16 8.28 3.82 10.49
N ASP A 17 9.13 4.84 10.36
CA ASP A 17 9.36 5.92 11.34
C ASP A 17 9.03 7.31 10.77
N GLY A 18 7.92 7.38 10.01
CA GLY A 18 7.52 8.58 9.31
C GLY A 18 6.55 8.31 8.17
N VAL A 19 6.69 9.08 7.09
CA VAL A 19 5.81 9.00 5.92
C VAL A 19 6.23 7.87 4.99
N VAL A 20 5.34 6.89 4.79
CA VAL A 20 5.56 5.73 3.93
C VAL A 20 4.51 5.70 2.83
N MET A 21 4.86 6.23 1.66
CA MET A 21 3.94 6.33 0.51
C MET A 21 4.57 5.87 -0.79
N GLY A 22 3.75 5.31 -1.68
CA GLY A 22 4.15 4.91 -3.04
C GLY A 22 5.42 4.07 -3.06
N GLY A 23 6.50 4.61 -3.63
CA GLY A 23 7.81 3.95 -3.65
C GLY A 23 8.30 3.49 -2.27
N GLY A 24 8.04 4.26 -1.20
CA GLY A 24 8.36 3.89 0.18
C GLY A 24 7.63 2.62 0.64
N VAL A 25 6.35 2.48 0.27
CA VAL A 25 5.59 1.24 0.47
C VAL A 25 6.25 0.11 -0.32
N GLY A 26 6.55 0.35 -1.59
CA GLY A 26 7.16 -0.65 -2.48
C GLY A 26 8.46 -1.27 -1.96
N VAL A 27 9.34 -0.47 -1.37
CA VAL A 27 10.63 -0.95 -0.85
C VAL A 27 10.52 -1.66 0.50
N SER A 28 9.35 -1.62 1.15
CA SER A 28 9.24 -2.05 2.54
C SER A 28 8.10 -3.03 2.83
N ILE A 29 7.04 -3.06 2.01
CA ILE A 29 5.85 -3.89 2.24
C ILE A 29 6.11 -5.40 2.12
N PHE A 30 7.13 -5.77 1.35
CA PHE A 30 7.58 -7.16 1.22
C PHE A 30 8.50 -7.60 2.36
N GLY A 31 8.85 -6.68 3.26
CA GLY A 31 9.62 -7.00 4.45
C GLY A 31 8.89 -8.01 5.33
N GLU A 32 9.59 -9.00 5.83
CA GLU A 32 9.02 -10.00 6.75
C GLU A 32 8.65 -9.36 8.09
N PHE A 33 9.51 -8.49 8.60
CA PHE A 33 9.27 -7.67 9.78
C PHE A 33 8.94 -6.25 9.34
N ARG A 34 7.72 -5.78 9.58
CA ARG A 34 7.27 -4.42 9.24
C ARG A 34 6.87 -3.74 10.55
N VAL A 35 7.79 -2.91 11.03
CA VAL A 35 7.73 -2.29 12.35
C VAL A 35 7.23 -0.86 12.21
N ALA A 36 6.00 -0.60 12.65
CA ALA A 36 5.44 0.74 12.71
C ALA A 36 5.85 1.44 14.01
N THR A 37 6.00 2.76 13.95
CA THR A 37 6.08 3.65 15.11
C THR A 37 4.88 4.59 15.21
N GLU A 38 4.77 5.35 16.29
CA GLU A 38 3.76 6.40 16.45
C GLU A 38 3.82 7.49 15.38
N ARG A 39 4.94 7.58 14.64
CA ARG A 39 5.14 8.54 13.54
C ARG A 39 4.71 8.01 12.18
N THR A 40 4.35 6.74 12.09
CA THR A 40 3.98 6.10 10.84
C THR A 40 2.75 6.76 10.23
N MET A 41 2.88 7.14 8.96
CA MET A 41 1.76 7.55 8.14
C MET A 41 1.90 6.89 6.77
N PHE A 42 1.06 5.89 6.53
CA PHE A 42 1.11 5.02 5.36
C PHE A 42 -0.03 5.38 4.39
N ALA A 43 0.26 5.52 3.11
CA ALA A 43 -0.78 5.74 2.09
C ALA A 43 -0.34 5.33 0.69
N MET A 44 -1.31 5.06 -0.18
CA MET A 44 -1.13 4.90 -1.62
C MET A 44 -1.94 5.98 -2.37
N PRO A 45 -1.44 7.24 -2.43
CA PRO A 45 -2.19 8.39 -2.94
C PRO A 45 -2.13 8.56 -4.47
N GLU A 46 -1.70 7.54 -5.21
CA GLU A 46 -1.36 7.62 -6.64
C GLU A 46 -2.54 8.05 -7.52
N THR A 47 -3.77 7.72 -7.15
CA THR A 47 -4.98 8.10 -7.89
C THR A 47 -5.18 9.62 -7.96
N ALA A 48 -4.72 10.35 -6.94
CA ALA A 48 -4.79 11.81 -6.88
C ALA A 48 -3.77 12.51 -7.79
N ILE A 49 -2.77 11.77 -8.30
CA ILE A 49 -1.75 12.29 -9.22
C ILE A 49 -1.84 11.67 -10.61
N GLY A 50 -2.96 11.03 -10.96
CA GLY A 50 -3.14 10.44 -12.30
C GLY A 50 -2.34 9.16 -12.53
N LEU A 51 -1.98 8.46 -11.46
CA LEU A 51 -1.39 7.11 -11.49
C LEU A 51 -2.32 6.13 -10.74
N PHE A 52 -1.90 4.89 -10.59
CA PHE A 52 -2.57 3.87 -9.78
C PHE A 52 -1.56 3.36 -8.74
N PRO A 53 -2.00 2.73 -7.64
CA PRO A 53 -1.11 2.11 -6.67
C PRO A 53 -0.24 1.05 -7.35
N ASP A 54 1.05 1.30 -7.47
CA ASP A 54 2.00 0.46 -8.21
C ASP A 54 2.86 -0.37 -7.23
N VAL A 55 4.13 -0.63 -7.57
CA VAL A 55 5.14 -1.27 -6.71
C VAL A 55 4.77 -2.64 -6.12
N GLY A 56 3.94 -3.39 -6.82
CA GLY A 56 3.42 -4.70 -6.43
C GLY A 56 2.20 -4.63 -5.52
N SER A 57 1.54 -3.48 -5.42
CA SER A 57 0.35 -3.31 -4.58
C SER A 57 -0.80 -4.24 -4.97
N SER A 58 -0.93 -4.56 -6.26
CA SER A 58 -1.90 -5.52 -6.76
C SER A 58 -1.65 -6.96 -6.27
N ALA A 59 -0.48 -7.26 -5.67
CA ALA A 59 -0.17 -8.55 -5.06
C ALA A 59 -0.55 -8.67 -3.58
N TRP A 60 -0.89 -7.57 -2.88
CA TRP A 60 -1.21 -7.62 -1.44
C TRP A 60 -2.49 -6.88 -1.06
N LEU A 61 -2.84 -5.77 -1.72
CA LEU A 61 -4.11 -5.07 -1.48
C LEU A 61 -5.33 -5.98 -1.61
N PRO A 62 -5.44 -6.85 -2.63
CA PRO A 62 -6.64 -7.68 -2.78
C PRO A 62 -6.83 -8.71 -1.66
N HIS A 63 -5.77 -9.00 -0.89
CA HIS A 63 -5.79 -10.02 0.18
C HIS A 63 -6.12 -9.44 1.57
N LEU A 64 -6.30 -8.12 1.70
CA LEU A 64 -6.77 -7.50 2.95
C LEU A 64 -8.24 -7.85 3.26
N GLY A 65 -9.01 -8.22 2.24
CA GLY A 65 -10.41 -8.64 2.38
C GLY A 65 -11.38 -7.50 2.73
N ASN A 66 -12.68 -7.82 2.69
CA ASN A 66 -13.77 -6.93 3.10
C ASN A 66 -13.74 -5.50 2.49
N GLY A 67 -13.25 -5.35 1.26
CA GLY A 67 -13.20 -4.06 0.56
C GLY A 67 -12.08 -3.12 1.03
N LEU A 68 -11.20 -3.54 1.95
CA LEU A 68 -10.14 -2.69 2.47
C LEU A 68 -9.09 -2.35 1.42
N GLY A 69 -8.71 -3.33 0.60
CA GLY A 69 -7.75 -3.11 -0.48
C GLY A 69 -8.24 -2.03 -1.42
N GLU A 70 -9.48 -2.15 -1.89
CA GLU A 70 -10.14 -1.18 -2.76
C GLU A 70 -10.24 0.20 -2.11
N TYR A 71 -10.67 0.27 -0.85
CA TYR A 71 -10.76 1.53 -0.11
C TYR A 71 -9.39 2.22 -0.02
N ILE A 72 -8.35 1.52 0.43
CA ILE A 72 -7.00 2.10 0.60
C ILE A 72 -6.46 2.60 -0.75
N ALA A 73 -6.58 1.79 -1.79
CA ALA A 73 -5.98 2.06 -3.09
C ALA A 73 -6.69 3.20 -3.84
N LEU A 74 -8.03 3.26 -3.77
CA LEU A 74 -8.80 4.26 -4.50
C LEU A 74 -8.74 5.62 -3.82
N THR A 75 -8.81 5.65 -2.48
CA THR A 75 -8.92 6.90 -1.71
C THR A 75 -7.58 7.51 -1.33
N GLY A 76 -6.50 6.71 -1.30
CA GLY A 76 -5.22 7.15 -0.76
C GLY A 76 -5.30 7.52 0.72
N THR A 77 -6.21 6.87 1.47
CA THR A 77 -6.40 7.13 2.90
C THR A 77 -5.09 6.97 3.68
N ARG A 78 -4.91 7.80 4.71
CA ARG A 78 -3.68 7.83 5.51
C ARG A 78 -3.86 6.95 6.74
N LEU A 79 -3.25 5.78 6.71
CA LEU A 79 -3.28 4.82 7.80
C LEU A 79 -2.17 5.12 8.81
N HIS A 80 -2.51 5.02 10.09
CA HIS A 80 -1.56 5.16 11.18
C HIS A 80 -1.20 3.80 11.79
N ALA A 81 -0.23 3.78 12.71
CA ALA A 81 0.29 2.54 13.29
C ALA A 81 -0.81 1.61 13.83
N TYR A 82 -1.83 2.17 14.49
CA TYR A 82 -2.96 1.38 15.00
C TYR A 82 -3.67 0.65 13.86
N ASP A 83 -4.10 1.39 12.82
CA ASP A 83 -4.78 0.80 11.67
C ASP A 83 -3.91 -0.27 11.00
N LEU A 84 -2.63 0.03 10.78
CA LEU A 84 -1.70 -0.89 10.12
C LEU A 84 -1.51 -2.19 10.90
N CYS A 85 -1.43 -2.10 12.23
CA CYS A 85 -1.34 -3.27 13.10
C CYS A 85 -2.65 -4.07 13.09
N THR A 86 -3.82 -3.43 13.20
CA THR A 86 -5.10 -4.16 13.25
C THR A 86 -5.48 -4.80 11.92
N ILE A 87 -5.08 -4.20 10.79
CA ILE A 87 -5.33 -4.77 9.46
C ILE A 87 -4.22 -5.76 9.01
N GLY A 88 -3.17 -5.94 9.80
CA GLY A 88 -2.08 -6.89 9.53
C GLY A 88 -1.01 -6.42 8.53
N LEU A 89 -1.01 -5.14 8.15
CA LEU A 89 0.04 -4.57 7.31
C LEU A 89 1.33 -4.32 8.10
N ALA A 90 1.26 -3.76 9.30
CA ALA A 90 2.39 -3.74 10.22
C ALA A 90 2.40 -5.06 11.02
N THR A 91 3.53 -5.75 11.08
CA THR A 91 3.66 -6.96 11.89
C THR A 91 3.99 -6.64 13.34
N HIS A 92 4.65 -5.51 13.57
CA HIS A 92 5.10 -5.08 14.89
C HIS A 92 4.90 -3.59 15.09
N TYR A 93 4.89 -3.18 16.35
CA TYR A 93 4.96 -1.80 16.77
C TYR A 93 6.14 -1.60 17.72
N LEU A 94 6.88 -0.52 17.53
CA LEU A 94 7.86 -0.01 18.49
C LEU A 94 7.69 1.51 18.62
N PRO A 95 7.81 2.10 19.82
CA PRO A 95 8.00 3.53 19.93
C PRO A 95 9.23 3.98 19.14
N SER A 96 9.18 5.13 18.46
CA SER A 96 10.29 5.69 17.69
C SER A 96 11.57 5.81 18.54
N ALA A 97 11.42 6.15 19.83
CA ALA A 97 12.51 6.25 20.79
C ALA A 97 13.25 4.91 21.03
N SER A 98 12.59 3.77 20.78
CA SER A 98 13.15 2.43 20.99
C SER A 98 13.89 1.89 19.76
N LEU A 99 13.77 2.54 18.60
CA LEU A 99 14.38 2.06 17.36
C LEU A 99 15.91 2.01 17.43
N HIS A 100 16.55 2.96 18.12
CA HIS A 100 18.00 2.96 18.25
C HIS A 100 18.50 1.72 19.00
N SER A 101 17.88 1.41 20.15
CA SER A 101 18.19 0.21 20.93
C SER A 101 17.93 -1.07 20.14
N PHE A 102 16.89 -1.08 19.31
CA PHE A 102 16.61 -2.18 18.40
C PHE A 102 17.72 -2.35 17.35
N GLU A 103 18.16 -1.28 16.69
CA GLU A 103 19.26 -1.32 15.71
C GLU A 103 20.58 -1.79 16.36
N GLU A 104 20.92 -1.29 17.55
CA GLU A 104 22.11 -1.74 18.30
C GLU A 104 22.04 -3.22 18.67
N GLY A 105 20.87 -3.69 19.09
CA GLY A 105 20.62 -5.10 19.38
C GLY A 105 20.77 -5.98 18.14
N LEU A 106 20.34 -5.51 16.96
CA LEU A 106 20.54 -6.23 15.70
C LEU A 106 22.03 -6.37 15.39
N VAL A 107 22.81 -5.29 15.45
CA VAL A 107 24.26 -5.32 15.19
C VAL A 107 24.97 -6.28 16.15
N SER A 108 24.60 -6.24 17.44
CA SER A 108 25.22 -7.06 18.49
C SER A 108 24.90 -8.56 18.33
N ASN A 109 23.67 -8.91 17.96
CA ASN A 109 23.24 -10.31 17.81
C ASN A 109 23.55 -10.91 16.43
N THR A 110 23.67 -10.08 15.39
CA THR A 110 23.94 -10.55 14.02
C THR A 110 25.41 -10.39 13.60
N GLY A 111 26.24 -9.64 14.34
CA GLY A 111 27.64 -9.35 13.98
C GLY A 111 28.72 -10.31 14.50
N GLY A 112 28.38 -11.33 15.30
CA GLY A 112 29.35 -11.92 16.26
C GLY A 112 29.93 -13.32 16.04
N GLY A 113 29.62 -14.07 14.97
CA GLY A 113 30.08 -15.47 14.88
C GLY A 113 30.42 -15.96 13.47
N ALA A 114 31.58 -16.58 13.29
CA ALA A 114 32.02 -17.23 12.04
C ALA A 114 31.25 -18.53 11.69
N GLY A 115 30.14 -18.82 12.38
CA GLY A 115 29.25 -19.93 12.05
C GLY A 115 28.12 -19.48 11.12
N GLU A 116 27.71 -20.36 10.21
CA GLU A 116 26.48 -20.19 9.43
C GLU A 116 25.29 -20.11 10.40
N ILE A 117 24.73 -18.93 10.59
CA ILE A 117 23.40 -18.78 11.19
C ILE A 117 22.42 -18.93 10.04
N ASP A 118 21.60 -19.98 10.09
CA ASP A 118 20.55 -20.17 9.10
C ASP A 118 19.47 -19.09 9.19
N GLY A 119 18.63 -19.00 8.16
CA GLY A 119 17.54 -18.02 8.11
C GLY A 119 16.52 -18.19 9.24
N VAL A 120 16.41 -19.38 9.85
CA VAL A 120 15.47 -19.67 10.94
C VAL A 120 15.96 -19.03 12.25
N SER A 121 17.21 -19.26 12.59
CA SER A 121 17.85 -18.72 13.79
C SER A 121 17.91 -17.19 13.75
N THR A 122 18.10 -16.62 12.56
CA THR A 122 18.07 -15.16 12.36
C THR A 122 16.68 -14.57 12.65
N ARG A 123 15.60 -15.20 12.15
CA ARG A 123 14.23 -14.75 12.41
C ARG A 123 13.88 -14.79 13.90
N ALA A 124 14.23 -15.89 14.57
CA ALA A 124 14.01 -16.04 16.01
C ALA A 124 14.75 -14.97 16.84
N ALA A 125 15.97 -14.59 16.42
CA ALA A 125 16.73 -13.53 17.07
C ALA A 125 16.07 -12.14 16.89
N VAL A 126 15.59 -11.84 15.67
CA VAL A 126 14.86 -10.59 15.39
C VAL A 126 13.58 -10.52 16.22
N GLU A 127 12.79 -11.58 16.23
CA GLU A 127 11.55 -11.68 17.01
C GLU A 127 11.81 -11.49 18.53
N GLY A 128 12.83 -12.18 19.06
CA GLY A 128 13.21 -12.04 20.47
C GLY A 128 13.66 -10.62 20.83
N LEU A 129 14.34 -9.94 19.91
CA LEU A 129 14.75 -8.56 20.10
C LEU A 129 13.56 -7.59 20.03
N LEU A 130 12.64 -7.76 19.06
CA LEU A 130 11.40 -6.99 18.97
C LEU A 130 10.57 -7.13 20.25
N ALA A 131 10.42 -8.36 20.77
CA ALA A 131 9.71 -8.62 22.02
C ALA A 131 10.40 -7.97 23.24
N THR A 132 11.73 -7.99 23.29
CA THR A 132 12.50 -7.40 24.39
C THR A 132 12.44 -5.87 24.38
N VAL A 133 12.55 -5.26 23.20
CA VAL A 133 12.61 -3.79 23.04
C VAL A 133 11.22 -3.15 23.05
N GLY A 134 10.21 -3.85 22.54
CA GLY A 134 8.85 -3.30 22.38
C GLY A 134 8.07 -3.15 23.67
N GLY A 135 8.45 -3.82 24.76
CA GLY A 135 7.93 -3.55 26.10
C GLY A 135 6.42 -3.76 26.30
N GLY A 136 5.69 -4.26 25.29
CA GLY A 136 4.23 -4.36 25.29
C GLY A 136 3.48 -3.06 24.96
N ASP A 137 4.19 -2.03 24.47
CA ASP A 137 3.55 -0.80 24.02
C ASP A 137 2.61 -1.08 22.83
N VAL A 138 1.49 -0.36 22.80
CA VAL A 138 0.50 -0.46 21.72
C VAL A 138 0.30 0.91 21.06
N PRO A 139 0.05 0.95 19.75
CA PRO A 139 -0.22 2.19 19.05
C PRO A 139 -1.53 2.84 19.52
N ASP A 140 -1.61 4.18 19.45
CA ASP A 140 -2.77 4.94 19.87
C ASP A 140 -3.99 4.70 18.94
N PRO A 141 -5.12 4.16 19.45
CA PRO A 141 -6.33 3.96 18.65
C PRO A 141 -7.04 5.26 18.28
N SER A 142 -6.78 6.37 18.97
CA SER A 142 -7.51 7.63 18.79
C SER A 142 -7.32 8.28 17.41
N VAL A 143 -6.25 7.89 16.70
CA VAL A 143 -5.93 8.35 15.35
C VAL A 143 -6.42 7.42 14.24
N SER A 144 -7.17 6.37 14.57
CA SER A 144 -7.66 5.39 13.60
C SER A 144 -8.58 6.03 12.55
N VAL A 145 -8.37 5.67 11.28
CA VAL A 145 -9.27 6.08 10.18
C VAL A 145 -10.65 5.42 10.25
N PHE A 146 -10.78 4.34 11.03
CA PHE A 146 -12.04 3.66 11.26
C PHE A 146 -12.87 4.33 12.37
N GLY A 147 -12.31 5.34 13.04
CA GLY A 147 -12.95 6.05 14.15
C GLY A 147 -12.85 5.27 15.46
N ALA A 148 -13.48 5.80 16.51
CA ALA A 148 -13.43 5.22 17.85
C ALA A 148 -14.12 3.84 17.95
N ASP A 149 -15.07 3.56 17.06
CA ASP A 149 -15.70 2.24 16.90
C ASP A 149 -15.16 1.59 15.61
N GLU A 150 -14.03 0.88 15.75
CA GLU A 150 -13.35 0.24 14.62
C GLU A 150 -14.26 -0.75 13.88
N ALA A 151 -15.08 -1.51 14.61
CA ALA A 151 -15.98 -2.50 14.01
C ALA A 151 -17.01 -1.82 13.09
N ARG A 152 -17.59 -0.71 13.54
CA ARG A 152 -18.49 0.10 12.70
C ARG A 152 -17.74 0.75 11.53
N GLY A 153 -16.56 1.30 11.76
CA GLY A 153 -15.72 1.89 10.70
C GLY A 153 -15.33 0.90 9.61
N ARG A 154 -15.00 -0.34 9.97
CA ARG A 154 -14.74 -1.43 9.02
C ARG A 154 -16.01 -1.89 8.31
N ALA A 155 -17.14 -1.93 9.01
CA ALA A 155 -18.42 -2.32 8.42
C ALA A 155 -18.89 -1.32 7.33
N ARG A 156 -18.73 -0.01 7.54
CA ARG A 156 -19.06 0.99 6.48
C ARG A 156 -18.15 0.88 5.27
N VAL A 157 -16.85 0.62 5.46
CA VAL A 157 -15.93 0.34 4.35
C VAL A 157 -16.38 -0.89 3.58
N ALA A 158 -16.68 -2.00 4.27
CA ALA A 158 -17.16 -3.20 3.61
C ALA A 158 -18.47 -2.96 2.83
N ALA A 159 -19.44 -2.25 3.41
CA ALA A 159 -20.71 -1.96 2.75
C ALA A 159 -20.53 -1.17 1.42
N CYS A 160 -19.55 -0.28 1.37
CA CYS A 160 -19.31 0.60 0.23
C CYS A 160 -18.32 0.02 -0.81
N PHE A 161 -17.35 -0.79 -0.39
CA PHE A 161 -16.24 -1.23 -1.27
C PHE A 161 -16.19 -2.73 -1.53
N PHE A 162 -16.72 -3.56 -0.62
CA PHE A 162 -16.71 -5.00 -0.80
C PHE A 162 -17.71 -5.42 -1.88
N ASP A 163 -17.29 -6.38 -2.71
CA ASP A 163 -18.10 -6.96 -3.79
C ASP A 163 -18.69 -5.94 -4.78
N LYS A 164 -17.99 -4.81 -4.98
CA LYS A 164 -18.31 -3.84 -6.04
C LYS A 164 -17.53 -4.17 -7.30
N HIS A 165 -18.22 -4.11 -8.45
CA HIS A 165 -17.64 -4.48 -9.73
C HIS A 165 -17.15 -3.26 -10.53
N SER A 166 -17.65 -2.07 -10.20
CA SER A 166 -17.27 -0.80 -10.83
C SER A 166 -17.04 0.31 -9.80
N VAL A 167 -16.38 1.39 -10.24
CA VAL A 167 -16.19 2.60 -9.41
C VAL A 167 -17.54 3.29 -9.19
N GLU A 168 -18.41 3.23 -10.19
CA GLU A 168 -19.78 3.74 -10.17
C GLU A 168 -20.64 3.05 -9.11
N ASP A 169 -20.48 1.73 -8.92
CA ASP A 169 -21.15 0.99 -7.83
C ASP A 169 -20.68 1.45 -6.44
N ILE A 170 -19.37 1.74 -6.31
CA ILE A 170 -18.78 2.26 -5.06
C ILE A 170 -19.35 3.65 -4.76
N ILE A 171 -19.37 4.54 -5.76
CA ILE A 171 -19.94 5.89 -5.62
C ILE A 171 -21.41 5.82 -5.23
N THR A 172 -22.20 4.99 -5.92
CA THR A 172 -23.62 4.78 -5.60
C THR A 172 -23.82 4.30 -4.16
N ALA A 173 -22.98 3.37 -3.69
CA ALA A 173 -23.05 2.88 -2.33
C ALA A 173 -22.68 3.96 -1.29
N LEU A 174 -21.67 4.79 -1.58
CA LEU A 174 -21.29 5.92 -0.74
C LEU A 174 -22.37 7.02 -0.70
N GLU A 175 -22.98 7.36 -1.85
CA GLU A 175 -24.09 8.32 -1.92
C GLU A 175 -25.31 7.85 -1.12
N GLY A 176 -25.62 6.55 -1.21
CA GLY A 176 -26.66 5.91 -0.41
C GLY A 176 -26.37 6.01 1.09
N LEU A 177 -25.13 5.73 1.51
CA LEU A 177 -24.72 5.86 2.91
C LEU A 177 -24.72 7.31 3.39
N ALA A 178 -24.31 8.28 2.56
CA ALA A 178 -24.36 9.71 2.87
C ALA A 178 -25.80 10.20 3.07
N THR A 179 -26.74 9.67 2.28
CA THR A 179 -28.16 10.07 2.33
C THR A 179 -28.91 9.43 3.49
N VAL A 180 -28.68 8.14 3.74
CA VAL A 180 -29.39 7.36 4.76
C VAL A 180 -28.38 6.77 5.75
N ALA A 181 -27.66 7.66 6.42
CA ALA A 181 -26.59 7.27 7.33
C ALA A 181 -27.15 6.71 8.66
N PRO A 182 -26.66 5.54 9.14
CA PRO A 182 -26.98 5.03 10.48
C PRO A 182 -26.58 5.99 11.60
N SER A 183 -25.60 6.87 11.35
CA SER A 183 -25.20 7.94 12.26
C SER A 183 -24.64 9.15 11.48
N PRO A 184 -24.54 10.33 12.12
CA PRO A 184 -23.92 11.51 11.51
C PRO A 184 -22.46 11.30 11.08
N GLU A 185 -21.70 10.50 11.82
CA GLU A 185 -20.30 10.22 11.51
C GLU A 185 -20.17 9.33 10.25
N ASP A 186 -21.09 8.38 10.03
CA ASP A 186 -21.08 7.57 8.81
C ASP A 186 -21.39 8.41 7.57
N GLY A 187 -22.35 9.34 7.68
CA GLY A 187 -22.67 10.27 6.61
C GLY A 187 -21.48 11.18 6.27
N ALA A 188 -20.86 11.77 7.29
CA ALA A 188 -19.68 12.62 7.11
C ALA A 188 -18.48 11.87 6.51
N TRP A 189 -18.26 10.61 6.92
CA TRP A 189 -17.23 9.76 6.33
C TRP A 189 -17.51 9.46 4.84
N ALA A 190 -18.77 9.14 4.51
CA ALA A 190 -19.16 8.84 3.14
C ALA A 190 -18.98 10.07 2.22
N GLU A 191 -19.42 11.25 2.67
CA GLU A 191 -19.22 12.52 1.95
C GLU A 191 -17.73 12.85 1.76
N ALA A 192 -16.92 12.70 2.80
CA ALA A 192 -15.47 12.93 2.71
C ALA A 192 -14.81 11.96 1.72
N THR A 193 -15.22 10.70 1.71
CA THR A 193 -14.73 9.67 0.79
C THR A 193 -15.15 9.97 -0.65
N LEU A 194 -16.40 10.38 -0.88
CA LEU A 194 -16.87 10.82 -2.20
C LEU A 194 -16.05 12.00 -2.72
N ASN A 195 -15.77 12.99 -1.86
CA ASN A 195 -14.95 14.14 -2.24
C ASN A 195 -13.52 13.75 -2.65
N GLN A 196 -12.93 12.75 -1.98
CA GLN A 196 -11.61 12.22 -2.36
C GLN A 196 -11.66 11.55 -3.74
N LEU A 197 -12.64 10.66 -3.96
CA LEU A 197 -12.80 9.97 -5.24
C LEU A 197 -13.08 10.96 -6.39
N ASN A 198 -13.96 11.94 -6.17
CA ASN A 198 -14.29 12.95 -7.17
C ASN A 198 -13.12 13.88 -7.52
N GLY A 199 -12.14 14.03 -6.62
CA GLY A 199 -10.92 14.80 -6.88
C GLY A 199 -9.84 14.03 -7.66
N ALA A 200 -9.92 12.69 -7.69
CA ALA A 200 -8.93 11.83 -8.35
C ALA A 200 -9.16 11.72 -9.86
N SER A 201 -8.16 11.20 -10.59
CA SER A 201 -8.33 10.92 -12.04
C SER A 201 -9.36 9.81 -12.24
N PRO A 202 -10.41 10.03 -13.07
CA PRO A 202 -11.39 8.99 -13.41
C PRO A 202 -10.73 7.75 -14.04
N THR A 203 -9.73 7.96 -14.89
CA THR A 203 -8.97 6.85 -15.50
C THR A 203 -8.21 6.08 -14.42
N SER A 204 -7.48 6.77 -13.54
CA SER A 204 -6.76 6.15 -12.43
C SER A 204 -7.65 5.32 -11.51
N LEU A 205 -8.85 5.81 -11.18
CA LEU A 205 -9.79 5.07 -10.33
C LEU A 205 -10.20 3.75 -10.98
N LYS A 206 -10.57 3.77 -12.27
CA LYS A 206 -10.97 2.54 -12.98
C LYS A 206 -9.81 1.56 -13.16
N LEU A 207 -8.62 2.06 -13.49
CA LEU A 207 -7.41 1.22 -13.56
C LEU A 207 -7.11 0.59 -12.20
N THR A 208 -7.20 1.36 -11.12
CA THR A 208 -6.95 0.91 -9.74
C THR A 208 -7.88 -0.21 -9.34
N LEU A 209 -9.19 -0.07 -9.55
CA LEU A 209 -10.14 -1.14 -9.24
C LEU A 209 -9.89 -2.39 -10.10
N ALA A 210 -9.67 -2.21 -11.40
CA ALA A 210 -9.42 -3.31 -12.32
C ALA A 210 -8.14 -4.10 -11.98
N GLN A 211 -7.04 -3.42 -11.59
CA GLN A 211 -5.81 -4.11 -11.20
C GLN A 211 -5.97 -4.91 -9.91
N ILE A 212 -6.74 -4.42 -8.93
CA ILE A 212 -6.98 -5.13 -7.67
C ILE A 212 -7.77 -6.39 -7.95
N GLN A 213 -8.83 -6.29 -8.77
CA GLN A 213 -9.65 -7.44 -9.15
C GLN A 213 -8.84 -8.51 -9.90
N ARG A 214 -7.96 -8.11 -10.84
CA ARG A 214 -7.10 -9.04 -11.58
C ARG A 214 -5.97 -9.62 -10.73
N GLY A 215 -5.38 -8.80 -9.84
CA GLY A 215 -4.28 -9.19 -8.96
C GLY A 215 -4.64 -10.34 -8.01
N ARG A 216 -5.91 -10.51 -7.66
CA ARG A 216 -6.41 -11.60 -6.79
C ARG A 216 -5.97 -13.01 -7.22
N THR A 217 -5.73 -13.23 -8.51
CA THR A 217 -5.39 -14.54 -9.07
C THR A 217 -3.96 -14.64 -9.60
N LEU A 218 -3.16 -13.56 -9.46
CA LEU A 218 -1.80 -13.49 -9.94
C LEU A 218 -0.81 -13.70 -8.79
N ASP A 219 0.39 -14.18 -9.12
CA ASP A 219 1.53 -14.12 -8.22
C ASP A 219 2.21 -12.73 -8.30
N LEU A 220 3.20 -12.48 -7.43
CA LEU A 220 3.91 -11.20 -7.41
C LEU A 220 4.53 -10.86 -8.79
N LYS A 221 5.03 -11.86 -9.52
CA LYS A 221 5.60 -11.64 -10.84
C LYS A 221 4.54 -11.15 -11.82
N GLY A 222 3.41 -11.86 -11.91
CA GLY A 222 2.29 -11.49 -12.77
C GLY A 222 1.71 -10.12 -12.42
N CYS A 223 1.61 -9.81 -11.13
CA CYS A 223 1.21 -8.47 -10.66
C CYS A 223 2.16 -7.38 -11.15
N LEU A 224 3.47 -7.56 -10.98
CA LEU A 224 4.46 -6.56 -11.42
C LEU A 224 4.53 -6.42 -12.95
N GLU A 225 4.34 -7.50 -13.70
CA GLU A 225 4.23 -7.45 -15.17
C GLU A 225 2.97 -6.70 -15.61
N MET A 226 1.83 -6.95 -14.96
CA MET A 226 0.58 -6.20 -15.17
C MET A 226 0.76 -4.72 -14.85
N GLU A 227 1.27 -4.39 -13.67
CA GLU A 227 1.52 -3.01 -13.24
C GLU A 227 2.50 -2.29 -14.18
N PHE A 228 3.52 -2.98 -14.70
CA PHE A 228 4.42 -2.39 -15.69
C PHE A 228 3.66 -1.90 -16.94
N ARG A 229 2.72 -2.70 -17.46
CA ARG A 229 1.88 -2.29 -18.61
C ARG A 229 1.05 -1.06 -18.27
N LEU A 230 0.42 -1.07 -17.10
CA LEU A 230 -0.37 0.05 -16.61
C LEU A 230 0.48 1.33 -16.50
N VAL A 231 1.68 1.26 -15.92
CA VAL A 231 2.59 2.42 -15.87
C VAL A 231 2.89 2.93 -17.27
N GLN A 232 3.23 2.06 -18.23
CA GLN A 232 3.50 2.50 -19.61
C GLN A 232 2.27 3.16 -20.25
N GLY A 233 1.06 2.68 -19.95
CA GLY A 233 -0.19 3.31 -20.36
C GLY A 233 -0.36 4.70 -19.76
N CYS A 234 -0.22 4.83 -18.44
CA CYS A 234 -0.32 6.10 -17.72
C CYS A 234 0.73 7.13 -18.18
N MET A 235 1.95 6.70 -18.50
CA MET A 235 3.00 7.58 -19.04
C MET A 235 2.70 8.09 -20.44
N ARG A 236 1.96 7.32 -21.26
CA ARG A 236 1.47 7.76 -22.57
C ARG A 236 0.22 8.64 -22.44
N GLY A 237 -0.55 8.44 -21.38
CA GLY A 237 -1.68 9.27 -21.01
C GLY A 237 -1.27 10.67 -20.54
N GLY A 238 -2.26 11.55 -20.37
CA GLY A 238 -2.06 12.92 -19.89
C GLY A 238 -2.18 13.07 -18.37
N ASP A 239 -2.99 12.22 -17.72
CA ASP A 239 -3.39 12.42 -16.33
C ASP A 239 -2.20 12.37 -15.36
N PHE A 240 -1.23 11.47 -15.52
CA PHE A 240 -0.07 11.45 -14.62
C PHE A 240 0.72 12.77 -14.66
N THR A 241 0.97 13.29 -15.87
CA THR A 241 1.70 14.54 -16.05
C THR A 241 0.91 15.72 -15.48
N GLU A 242 -0.40 15.76 -15.71
CA GLU A 242 -1.27 16.81 -15.16
C GLU A 242 -1.40 16.73 -13.64
N GLY A 243 -1.48 15.54 -13.06
CA GLY A 243 -1.55 15.33 -11.63
C GLY A 243 -0.27 15.75 -10.93
N VAL A 244 0.89 15.37 -11.47
CA VAL A 244 2.20 15.85 -10.99
C VAL A 244 2.30 17.36 -11.10
N ARG A 245 1.85 17.96 -12.22
CA ARG A 245 1.81 19.42 -12.38
C ARG A 245 0.99 20.07 -11.27
N ALA A 246 -0.26 19.65 -11.10
CA ALA A 246 -1.21 20.25 -10.16
C ALA A 246 -0.79 20.09 -8.69
N MET A 247 -0.21 18.94 -8.33
CA MET A 247 0.06 18.59 -6.93
C MET A 247 1.47 18.93 -6.48
N LEU A 248 2.47 18.83 -7.36
CA LEU A 248 3.89 18.89 -6.98
C LEU A 248 4.63 20.07 -7.62
N VAL A 249 4.33 20.42 -8.87
CA VAL A 249 5.03 21.48 -9.60
C VAL A 249 4.39 22.85 -9.33
N ASP A 250 3.16 23.05 -9.81
CA ASP A 250 2.42 24.31 -9.69
C ASP A 250 1.73 24.41 -8.33
N LYS A 251 1.39 23.26 -7.73
CA LYS A 251 0.74 23.14 -6.41
C LYS A 251 -0.60 23.88 -6.31
N ASP A 252 -1.31 24.03 -7.44
CA ASP A 252 -2.64 24.63 -7.52
C ASP A 252 -3.76 23.69 -7.02
N ARG A 253 -3.45 22.39 -6.85
CA ARG A 253 -4.40 21.34 -6.43
C ARG A 253 -5.67 21.29 -7.29
N SER A 254 -5.56 21.68 -8.55
CA SER A 254 -6.67 21.80 -9.50
C SER A 254 -6.36 21.08 -10.81
N PRO A 255 -6.18 19.75 -10.79
CA PRO A 255 -5.87 18.99 -11.98
C PRO A 255 -7.03 18.98 -12.98
N ARG A 256 -6.69 19.01 -14.27
CA ARG A 256 -7.65 18.93 -15.38
C ARG A 256 -7.55 17.57 -16.08
N TRP A 257 -8.23 16.59 -15.50
CA TRP A 257 -8.24 15.22 -16.01
C TRP A 257 -8.86 15.10 -17.40
N VAL A 258 -8.29 14.23 -18.24
CA VAL A 258 -8.81 13.91 -19.56
C VAL A 258 -8.77 12.39 -19.75
N PRO A 259 -9.93 11.70 -19.66
CA PRO A 259 -11.29 12.24 -19.50
C PRO A 259 -11.59 12.81 -18.10
N SER A 260 -12.52 13.77 -18.02
CA SER A 260 -12.86 14.46 -16.76
C SER A 260 -14.00 13.83 -15.96
N THR A 261 -14.64 12.76 -16.48
CA THR A 261 -15.73 12.05 -15.81
C THR A 261 -15.57 10.54 -15.93
N LEU A 262 -16.14 9.78 -14.99
CA LEU A 262 -16.08 8.31 -15.00
C LEU A 262 -16.77 7.70 -16.22
N ASP A 263 -17.95 8.21 -16.60
CA ASP A 263 -18.72 7.73 -17.75
C ASP A 263 -17.95 7.84 -19.08
N ALA A 264 -17.04 8.82 -19.19
CA ALA A 264 -16.22 9.02 -20.38
C ALA A 264 -15.01 8.06 -20.45
N VAL A 265 -14.71 7.33 -19.37
CA VAL A 265 -13.69 6.28 -19.34
C VAL A 265 -14.38 4.95 -19.62
N ASP A 266 -14.41 4.55 -20.90
CA ASP A 266 -14.99 3.27 -21.30
C ASP A 266 -14.07 2.07 -21.01
N SER A 267 -14.62 0.86 -21.13
CA SER A 267 -13.87 -0.38 -20.92
C SER A 267 -12.74 -0.57 -21.95
N THR A 268 -12.88 -0.05 -23.16
CA THR A 268 -11.84 -0.16 -24.20
C THR A 268 -10.58 0.60 -23.79
N LEU A 269 -10.75 1.80 -23.24
CA LEU A 269 -9.65 2.60 -22.70
C LEU A 269 -8.97 1.88 -21.52
N VAL A 270 -9.74 1.29 -20.62
CA VAL A 270 -9.21 0.51 -19.49
C VAL A 270 -8.42 -0.70 -20.00
N GLU A 271 -9.01 -1.53 -20.87
CA GLU A 271 -8.36 -2.74 -21.41
C GLU A 271 -7.08 -2.42 -22.19
N ALA A 272 -7.02 -1.28 -22.88
CA ALA A 272 -5.82 -0.85 -23.59
C ALA A 272 -4.61 -0.67 -22.67
N HIS A 273 -4.80 -0.34 -21.39
CA HIS A 273 -3.70 -0.22 -20.42
C HIS A 273 -3.16 -1.59 -19.96
N PHE A 274 -3.99 -2.64 -20.03
CA PHE A 274 -3.60 -4.01 -19.67
C PHE A 274 -3.06 -4.82 -20.86
N ALA A 275 -3.17 -4.28 -22.08
CA ALA A 275 -2.76 -4.95 -23.30
C ALA A 275 -1.23 -5.21 -23.31
N PRO A 276 -0.77 -6.32 -23.92
CA PRO A 276 0.64 -6.62 -24.05
C PRO A 276 1.44 -5.51 -24.74
N LEU A 277 2.68 -5.34 -24.32
CA LEU A 277 3.61 -4.36 -24.90
C LEU A 277 4.58 -5.01 -25.89
N VAL A 278 5.10 -4.22 -26.83
CA VAL A 278 6.19 -4.65 -27.72
C VAL A 278 7.44 -5.06 -26.92
N ARG A 279 7.71 -4.33 -25.83
CA ARG A 279 8.77 -4.65 -24.87
C ARG A 279 8.14 -4.85 -23.50
N GLU A 280 8.05 -6.09 -23.08
CA GLU A 280 7.53 -6.48 -21.76
C GLU A 280 8.57 -6.38 -20.66
N LEU A 281 8.10 -6.28 -19.42
CA LEU A 281 8.94 -6.48 -18.26
C LEU A 281 9.32 -7.96 -18.18
N VAL A 282 10.61 -8.25 -18.16
CA VAL A 282 11.13 -9.60 -17.93
C VAL A 282 11.74 -9.64 -16.55
N LEU A 283 11.09 -10.36 -15.64
CA LEU A 283 11.60 -10.66 -14.31
C LEU A 283 12.24 -12.04 -14.34
N GLU A 284 13.56 -12.07 -14.33
CA GLU A 284 14.34 -13.29 -14.18
C GLU A 284 14.43 -13.68 -12.70
N PRO A 285 14.46 -14.99 -12.39
CA PRO A 285 14.77 -15.45 -11.05
C PRO A 285 16.08 -14.80 -10.58
N CYS A 286 16.07 -14.23 -9.38
CA CYS A 286 17.29 -13.67 -8.80
C CYS A 286 18.28 -14.82 -8.61
N ASP A 287 19.41 -14.80 -9.33
CA ASP A 287 20.57 -15.62 -8.98
C ASP A 287 20.95 -15.24 -7.55
N THR A 288 20.64 -16.13 -6.61
CA THR A 288 20.89 -15.98 -5.17
C THR A 288 22.37 -15.71 -4.85
N GLY A 289 23.26 -15.90 -5.84
CA GLY A 289 24.68 -15.57 -5.79
C GLY A 289 25.02 -14.09 -5.59
N LEU A 290 24.15 -13.13 -5.94
CA LEU A 290 24.40 -11.69 -5.66
C LEU A 290 24.11 -11.29 -4.20
N MET A 291 23.43 -12.15 -3.45
CA MET A 291 23.25 -12.06 -1.99
C MET A 291 24.16 -13.08 -1.25
N GLY A 292 25.03 -13.78 -1.98
CA GLY A 292 26.03 -14.71 -1.47
C GLY A 292 27.20 -13.96 -0.84
N GLY A 293 27.00 -13.48 0.39
CA GLY A 293 28.06 -12.87 1.17
C GLY A 293 27.60 -12.44 2.54
N GLY A 294 27.54 -13.36 3.50
CA GLY A 294 27.51 -13.08 4.96
C GLY A 294 26.39 -12.18 5.52
N ARG A 295 25.49 -11.64 4.70
CA ARG A 295 24.38 -10.77 5.13
C ARG A 295 23.29 -11.64 5.75
N ARG A 296 23.02 -11.40 7.03
CA ARG A 296 22.01 -12.15 7.79
C ARG A 296 20.62 -11.53 7.66
N VAL A 297 20.55 -10.21 7.49
CA VAL A 297 19.31 -9.43 7.39
C VAL A 297 19.50 -8.26 6.43
N VAL A 298 18.45 -7.83 5.74
CA VAL A 298 18.37 -6.54 5.03
C VAL A 298 17.42 -5.61 5.77
N MET A 299 17.80 -4.35 5.97
CA MET A 299 16.98 -3.36 6.67
C MET A 299 16.70 -2.14 5.79
N ALA A 300 15.45 -1.71 5.76
CA ALA A 300 15.01 -0.44 5.19
C ALA A 300 14.43 0.42 6.33
N ARG A 301 14.91 1.66 6.45
CA ARG A 301 14.37 2.65 7.40
C ARG A 301 13.78 3.81 6.61
N LEU A 302 12.50 4.08 6.85
CA LEU A 302 11.69 5.07 6.14
C LEU A 302 11.16 6.13 7.10
#